data_AF-A0A7K5Q4L0-F1
#
_entry.id   AF-A0A7K5Q4L0-F1
#
_cell.length_a   1.000
_cell.length_b   1.000
_cell.length_c   1.000
_cell.angle_alpha   90.00
_cell.angle_beta   90.00
_cell.angle_gamma   90.00
#
_symmetry.space_group_name_H-M   'P 1'
#
loop_
_entity.id
_entity.type
_entity.pdbx_description
1 polymer ?
#
loop_
_entity_poly.entity_id
_entity_poly.type
_entity_poly.pdbx_seq_one_letter_code
_entity_poly.pdbx_strand_id
1 'polypeptide(L)'
;MYVPGKLQDVRTVLVDIGTGYYVEKSADDAQAFFKRKIEFLTRQMEKIQLVLQEKHAMKQAVLEMMTQKLQQLTAAQGVPAGA
;
A
#
# COMPACT_ATOMS: atom_id res chain seq x y z
N MET A 1 -29.64 -1.46 -15.51
CA MET A 1 -30.25 -2.06 -16.72
C MET A 1 -29.14 -2.60 -17.60
N TYR A 2 -29.36 -3.74 -18.26
CA TYR A 2 -28.43 -4.32 -19.25
C TYR A 2 -29.11 -4.34 -20.62
N VAL A 3 -28.32 -4.19 -21.69
CA VAL A 3 -28.81 -4.19 -23.08
C VAL A 3 -28.20 -5.39 -23.82
N PRO A 4 -29.01 -6.24 -24.49
CA PRO A 4 -28.48 -7.34 -25.28
C PRO A 4 -27.73 -6.83 -26.52
N GLY A 5 -26.61 -7.46 -26.85
CA GLY A 5 -25.77 -7.13 -28.00
C GLY A 5 -25.05 -8.35 -28.55
N LYS A 6 -24.44 -8.21 -29.73
CA LYS A 6 -23.63 -9.25 -30.37
C LYS A 6 -22.17 -8.80 -30.43
N LEU A 7 -21.26 -9.70 -30.09
CA LEU A 7 -19.83 -9.46 -30.15
C LEU A 7 -19.35 -9.56 -31.61
N GLN A 8 -18.74 -8.50 -32.12
CA GLN A 8 -18.32 -8.41 -33.53
C GLN A 8 -16.82 -8.71 -33.71
N ASP A 9 -15.96 -8.13 -32.87
CA ASP A 9 -14.52 -8.37 -32.86
C ASP A 9 -14.04 -8.70 -31.44
N VAL A 10 -13.13 -9.67 -31.35
CA VAL A 10 -12.50 -10.14 -30.12
C VAL A 10 -10.98 -10.00 -30.15
N ARG A 11 -10.43 -9.58 -31.29
CA ARG A 11 -8.98 -9.47 -31.51
C ARG A 11 -8.43 -8.14 -31.05
N THR A 12 -9.21 -7.07 -31.19
CA THR A 12 -8.84 -5.74 -30.71
C THR A 12 -9.74 -5.29 -29.58
N VAL A 13 -9.14 -4.54 -28.65
CA VAL A 13 -9.80 -3.98 -27.48
C VAL A 13 -9.35 -2.55 -27.27
N LEU A 14 -10.26 -1.72 -26.75
CA LEU A 14 -9.96 -0.36 -26.38
C LEU A 14 -9.34 -0.32 -24.98
N VAL A 15 -8.14 0.24 -24.84
CA VAL A 15 -7.38 0.28 -23.58
C VAL A 15 -7.18 1.73 -23.13
N ASP A 16 -7.51 2.01 -21.87
CA ASP A 16 -7.22 3.29 -21.21
C ASP A 16 -5.74 3.38 -20.82
N ILE A 17 -5.06 4.38 -21.38
CA ILE A 17 -3.64 4.67 -21.12
C ILE A 17 -3.44 5.79 -20.09
N GLY A 18 -4.51 6.44 -19.63
CA GLY A 18 -4.50 7.52 -18.65
C GLY A 18 -4.90 8.87 -19.24
N THR A 19 -5.15 9.86 -18.37
CA THR A 19 -5.53 11.24 -18.74
C THR A 19 -6.78 11.35 -19.63
N GLY A 20 -7.61 10.31 -19.67
CA GLY A 20 -8.82 10.24 -20.49
C GLY A 20 -8.59 9.78 -21.94
N TYR A 21 -7.39 9.29 -22.28
CA TYR A 21 -7.09 8.80 -23.63
C TYR A 21 -7.21 7.27 -23.71
N TYR A 22 -7.78 6.84 -24.83
CA TYR A 22 -7.98 5.44 -25.15
C TYR A 22 -7.25 5.06 -26.44
N VAL A 23 -6.63 3.89 -26.45
CA VAL A 23 -5.91 3.36 -27.61
C VAL A 23 -6.42 1.97 -27.92
N GLU A 24 -6.69 1.70 -29.20
CA GLU A 24 -7.01 0.36 -29.67
C GLU A 24 -5.75 -0.50 -29.72
N LYS A 25 -5.81 -1.68 -29.10
CA LYS A 25 -4.71 -2.65 -29.02
C LYS A 25 -5.20 -4.04 -29.35
N SER A 26 -4.30 -4.90 -29.80
CA SER A 26 -4.58 -6.33 -29.85
C SER A 26 -4.85 -6.87 -28.44
N ALA A 27 -5.62 -7.95 -28.34
CA ALA A 27 -5.89 -8.61 -27.06
C ALA A 27 -4.59 -9.02 -26.33
N ASP A 28 -3.60 -9.51 -27.08
CA ASP A 28 -2.29 -9.91 -26.54
C ASP A 28 -1.50 -8.70 -26.02
N ASP A 29 -1.46 -7.59 -26.77
CA ASP A 29 -0.80 -6.36 -26.32
C ASP A 29 -1.49 -5.75 -25.11
N ALA A 30 -2.82 -5.81 -25.06
CA ALA A 30 -3.60 -5.36 -23.92
C ALA A 30 -3.29 -6.20 -22.68
N GLN A 31 -3.20 -7.53 -22.82
CA GLN A 31 -2.83 -8.42 -21.74
C GLN A 31 -1.42 -8.11 -21.22
N ALA A 32 -0.45 -7.92 -22.11
CA ALA A 32 0.92 -7.54 -21.75
C ALA A 32 0.96 -6.17 -21.05
N PHE A 33 0.16 -5.21 -21.51
CA PHE A 33 0.03 -3.89 -20.89
C PHE A 33 -0.53 -3.98 -19.46
N PHE A 34 -1.59 -4.76 -19.24
CA PHE A 34 -2.14 -4.94 -17.89
C PHE A 34 -1.20 -5.71 -16.99
N LYS A 35 -0.49 -6.73 -17.49
CA LYS A 35 0.54 -7.45 -16.73
C LYS A 35 1.63 -6.49 -16.24
N ARG A 36 2.13 -5.60 -17.11
CA ARG A 36 3.09 -4.55 -16.72
C ARG A 36 2.52 -3.58 -15.69
N LYS A 37 1.25 -3.17 -15.80
CA LYS A 37 0.59 -2.32 -14.80
C LYS A 37 0.52 -3.01 -13.43
N ILE A 38 0.17 -4.31 -13.41
CA ILE A 38 0.14 -5.11 -12.18
C ILE A 38 1.55 -5.16 -11.57
N GLU A 39 2.57 -5.53 -12.34
CA GLU A 39 3.96 -5.59 -11.87
C GLU A 39 4.45 -4.24 -11.32
N PHE A 40 4.09 -3.13 -11.99
CA PHE A 40 4.40 -1.80 -11.51
C PHE A 40 3.76 -1.51 -10.15
N LEU A 41 2.45 -1.77 -10.01
CA LEU A 41 1.73 -1.55 -8.74
C LEU A 41 2.28 -2.43 -7.62
N THR A 42 2.59 -3.70 -7.90
CA THR A 42 3.21 -4.61 -6.93
C THR A 42 4.54 -4.07 -6.42
N ARG A 43 5.43 -3.62 -7.31
CA ARG A 43 6.72 -3.03 -6.92
C ARG A 43 6.55 -1.76 -6.09
N GLN A 44 5.52 -0.95 -6.34
CA GLN A 44 5.24 0.23 -5.52
C GLN A 44 4.74 -0.17 -4.12
N MET A 45 3.87 -1.19 -4.04
CA MET A 45 3.41 -1.72 -2.75
C MET A 45 4.57 -2.29 -1.92
N GLU A 46 5.47 -3.06 -2.52
CA GLU A 46 6.66 -3.61 -1.86
C GLU A 46 7.55 -2.51 -1.25
N LYS A 47 7.79 -1.43 -2.00
CA LYS A 47 8.54 -0.27 -1.49
C LYS A 47 7.86 0.38 -0.29
N ILE A 48 6.53 0.56 -0.35
CA ILE A 48 5.76 1.16 0.75
C ILE A 48 5.77 0.23 1.98
N GLN A 49 5.71 -1.08 1.78
CA GLN A 49 5.69 -2.06 2.86
C GLN A 49 6.98 -2.02 3.70
N LEU A 50 8.15 -1.85 3.07
CA LEU A 50 9.42 -1.67 3.77
C LEU A 50 9.41 -0.41 4.64
N VAL A 51 9.01 0.74 4.06
CA VAL A 51 8.92 2.01 4.80
C VAL A 51 7.93 1.90 5.96
N LEU A 52 6.81 1.19 5.76
CA LEU A 52 5.82 0.97 6.81
C LEU A 52 6.39 0.16 7.98
N GLN A 53 7.13 -0.91 7.70
CA GLN A 53 7.77 -1.73 8.73
C GLN A 53 8.80 -0.93 9.53
N GLU A 54 9.64 -0.14 8.86
CA GLU A 54 10.60 0.75 9.53
C GLU A 54 9.91 1.78 10.43
N LYS A 55 8.84 2.43 9.93
CA LYS A 55 8.06 3.40 10.73
C LYS A 55 7.36 2.74 11.90
N HIS A 56 6.88 1.51 11.74
CA HIS A 56 6.27 0.77 12.83
C HIS A 56 7.29 0.41 13.91
N ALA A 57 8.46 -0.11 13.54
CA ALA A 57 9.54 -0.42 14.48
C ALA A 57 10.01 0.84 15.23
N MET A 58 10.18 1.95 14.51
CA MET A 58 10.54 3.24 15.12
C MET A 58 9.48 3.70 16.13
N LYS A 59 8.19 3.55 15.81
CA LYS A 59 7.10 3.86 16.75
C LYS A 59 7.19 3.00 18.01
N GLN A 60 7.43 1.70 17.87
CA GLN A 60 7.54 0.81 19.03
C GLN A 60 8.72 1.19 19.93
N ALA A 61 9.90 1.46 19.36
CA ALA A 61 11.06 1.91 20.13
C ALA A 61 10.80 3.21 20.91
N VAL A 62 10.06 4.16 20.34
CA VAL A 62 9.65 5.40 21.03
C VAL A 62 8.69 5.11 22.19
N LEU A 63 7.73 4.19 22.00
CA LEU A 63 6.80 3.78 23.06
C LEU A 63 7.51 3.05 24.20
N GLU A 64 8.49 2.20 23.90
CA GLU A 64 9.31 1.52 24.90
C GLU A 64 10.14 2.52 25.71
N MET A 65 10.82 3.47 25.06
CA MET A 65 11.55 4.54 25.74
C MET A 65 10.65 5.42 26.61
N MET A 66 9.42 5.70 26.15
CA MET A 66 8.44 6.44 26.93
C MET A 66 8.05 5.66 28.20
N THR A 67 7.78 4.37 28.07
CA THR A 67 7.46 3.49 29.20
C THR A 67 8.62 3.40 30.20
N GLN A 68 9.85 3.27 29.71
CA GLN A 68 11.05 3.26 30.56
C GLN A 68 11.24 4.57 31.32
N LYS A 69 11.06 5.72 30.66
CA LYS A 69 11.12 7.03 31.34
C LYS A 69 10.03 7.20 32.39
N LEU A 70 8.81 6.76 32.12
CA LEU A 70 7.71 6.76 33.10
C LEU A 70 8.05 5.91 34.32
N GLN A 71 8.58 4.70 34.11
CA GLN A 71 9.02 3.81 35.21
C GLN A 71 10.15 4.43 36.04
N GLN A 72 11.13 5.06 35.40
CA GLN A 72 12.21 5.78 36.09
C GLN A 72 11.69 6.96 36.90
N LEU A 73 10.72 7.72 36.39
CA LEU A 73 10.08 8.82 37.14
C LEU A 73 9.31 8.31 38.37
N THR A 74 8.58 7.20 38.24
CA THR A 74 7.89 6.58 39.39
C THR A 74 8.86 5.97 40.40
N ALA A 75 10.03 5.49 39.97
CA ALA A 75 11.06 4.95 40.87
C ALA A 75 11.90 6.06 41.53
N ALA A 76 12.11 7.19 40.84
CA ALA A 76 12.81 8.36 41.38
C ALA A 76 11.92 9.19 42.32
N GLN A 77 10.60 9.19 42.10
CA GLN A 77 9.61 9.59 43.11
C GLN A 77 9.37 8.42 44.07
N GLY A 78 10.41 8.03 44.81
CA GLY A 78 10.25 7.21 46.00
C GLY A 78 9.33 7.94 46.97
N VAL A 79 8.03 7.64 46.90
CA VAL A 79 7.10 7.84 48.02
C VAL A 79 7.63 6.94 49.12
N PRO A 80 8.20 7.48 50.22
CA PRO A 80 8.34 6.69 51.41
C PRO A 80 6.91 6.50 51.91
N ALA A 81 6.35 5.31 51.67
CA ALA A 81 5.21 4.83 52.43
C ALA A 81 5.70 4.58 53.86
N GLY A 82 5.84 5.66 54.62
CA GLY A 82 6.18 5.67 56.03
C GLY A 82 4.93 5.92 56.88
N ALA A 83 4.76 5.03 57.86
CA ALA A 83 3.89 5.08 59.04
C ALA A 83 2.38 4.87 58.84
#